data_AF-A0A1Z5LAF2-F1
#
_entry.id   AF-A0A1Z5LAF2-F1
#
_cell.length_a   1.000
_cell.length_b   1.000
_cell.length_c   1.000
_cell.angle_alpha   90.00
_cell.angle_beta   90.00
_cell.angle_gamma   90.00
#
_symmetry.space_group_name_H-M   'P 1'
#
loop_
_entity.id
_entity.type
_entity.pdbx_description
1 polymer ?
#
loop_
_entity_poly.entity_id
_entity_poly.type
_entity_poly.pdbx_seq_one_letter_code
_entity_poly.pdbx_strand_id
1 'polypeptide(L)' 'MVREIHVKGFEEFQNATKSLKPSGVVVCLFTGTVDSAGNGWCPDCVAAKPFIQEALKSAREDATFITCEVGDRAL' A
#
# COMPACT_ATOMS: atom_id res chain seq x y z
N MET A 1 -9.81 -4.02 13.34
CA MET A 1 -9.67 -3.66 11.90
C MET A 1 -8.29 -3.06 11.66
N VAL A 2 -7.58 -3.49 10.61
CA VAL A 2 -6.24 -2.99 10.24
C VAL A 2 -6.30 -1.50 9.87
N ARG A 3 -5.29 -0.72 10.28
CA ARG A 3 -5.18 0.70 9.88
C ARG A 3 -4.60 0.78 8.47
N GLU A 4 -5.38 1.25 7.51
CA GLU A 4 -4.92 1.41 6.12
C GLU A 4 -4.50 2.87 5.83
N ILE A 5 -3.37 3.04 5.14
CA ILE A 5 -2.83 4.33 4.69
C ILE A 5 -2.49 4.21 3.22
N HIS A 6 -2.92 5.19 2.42
CA HIS A 6 -2.60 5.26 1.00
C HIS A 6 -1.77 6.51 0.72
N VAL A 7 -0.66 6.37 0.02
CA VAL A 7 0.28 7.46 -0.32
C VAL A 7 0.77 7.32 -1.76
N LYS A 8 1.20 8.45 -2.34
CA LYS A 8 1.80 8.51 -3.67
C LYS A 8 3.21 9.08 -3.59
N GLY A 9 4.18 8.30 -4.09
CA GLY A 9 5.57 8.70 -4.14
C GLY A 9 6.31 8.64 -2.80
N PHE A 10 7.61 8.91 -2.87
CA PHE A 10 8.53 8.72 -1.75
C PHE A 10 8.32 9.72 -0.61
N GLU A 11 8.04 10.97 -0.93
CA GLU A 11 7.89 12.03 0.07
C GLU A 11 6.68 11.78 0.99
N GLU A 12 5.52 11.46 0.42
CA GLU A 12 4.32 11.13 1.20
C GLU A 12 4.54 9.87 2.05
N PHE A 13 5.20 8.85 1.50
CA PHE A 13 5.57 7.65 2.25
C PHE A 13 6.48 7.95 3.45
N GLN A 14 7.50 8.79 3.27
CA GLN A 14 8.38 9.21 4.36
C GLN A 14 7.60 9.98 5.44
N ASN A 15 6.68 10.86 5.05
CA ASN A 15 5.88 11.63 6.00
C ASN A 15 4.91 10.72 6.78
N ALA A 16 4.27 9.77 6.10
CA ALA A 16 3.39 8.79 6.71
C ALA A 16 4.13 7.92 7.73
N THR A 17 5.29 7.37 7.36
CA THR A 17 6.09 6.50 8.23
C THR A 17 6.67 7.24 9.44
N LYS A 18 7.15 8.47 9.29
CA LYS A 18 7.60 9.32 10.42
C LYS A 18 6.50 9.64 11.42
N SER A 19 5.25 9.71 10.95
CA SER A 19 4.08 10.01 11.77
C SER A 19 3.50 8.77 12.48
N LEU A 20 4.03 7.57 12.20
CA LEU A 20 3.60 6.36 12.88
C LEU A 20 4.15 6.31 14.30
N LYS A 21 3.27 5.94 15.23
CA LYS A 21 3.70 5.54 16.57
C LYS A 21 4.33 4.15 16.48
N PRO A 22 5.39 3.86 17.24
CA PRO A 22 5.96 2.52 17.32
C PRO A 22 4.98 1.59 18.03
N SER A 23 4.05 1.00 17.28
CA SER A 23 3.07 0.04 17.78
C SER A 23 2.67 -0.92 16.67
N GLY A 24 2.74 -2.22 16.97
CA GLY A 24 2.31 -3.28 16.06
C GLY A 24 3.23 -3.47 14.85
N VAL A 25 2.75 -4.27 13.90
CA VAL A 25 3.45 -4.56 12.63
C VAL A 25 3.04 -3.53 11.58
N VAL A 26 4.02 -2.98 10.87
CA VAL A 26 3.78 -2.14 9.70
C VAL A 26 4.12 -2.93 8.45
N VAL A 27 3.17 -3.09 7.55
CA VAL A 27 3.34 -3.75 6.25
C VAL A 27 3.21 -2.68 5.17
N CYS A 28 4.22 -2.58 4.31
CA CYS A 28 4.26 -1.60 3.21
C CYS A 28 4.17 -2.33 1.87
N LEU A 29 3.09 -2.07 1.12
CA LEU A 29 2.93 -2.48 -0.26
C LEU A 29 3.39 -1.35 -1.17
N PHE A 30 4.43 -1.61 -1.96
CA PHE A 30 4.83 -0.73 -3.06
C PHE A 30 4.24 -1.26 -4.35
N THR A 31 3.44 -0.45 -5.03
CA THR A 31 2.70 -0.82 -6.24
C THR A 31 2.88 0.24 -7.32
N GLY A 32 2.77 -0.17 -8.59
CA GLY A 32 2.64 0.79 -9.68
C GLY A 32 1.40 1.68 -9.50
N THR A 33 1.48 2.93 -9.96
CA THR A 33 0.34 3.85 -10.01
C THR A 33 -0.86 3.21 -10.68
N VAL A 34 -2.03 3.45 -10.10
CA VAL A 34 -3.31 3.06 -10.66
C VAL A 34 -3.98 4.25 -11.33
N ASP A 35 -4.60 4.03 -12.48
CA ASP A 35 -5.39 5.04 -13.17
C ASP A 35 -6.72 5.30 -12.44
N SER A 36 -7.51 6.25 -12.98
CA SER A 36 -8.83 6.59 -12.43
C SER A 36 -9.85 5.45 -12.53
N ALA A 37 -9.62 4.44 -13.38
CA ALA A 37 -10.42 3.24 -13.48
C ALA A 37 -9.92 2.11 -12.55
N GLY A 38 -8.85 2.35 -11.79
CA GLY A 38 -8.24 1.40 -10.86
C GLY A 38 -7.30 0.39 -11.51
N ASN A 39 -6.91 0.60 -12.77
CA ASN A 39 -5.97 -0.26 -13.48
C ASN A 39 -4.54 0.19 -13.20
N GLY A 40 -3.69 -0.74 -12.77
CA GLY A 40 -2.26 -0.51 -12.63
C GLY A 40 -1.50 -0.94 -13.87
N TRP A 41 -0.41 -0.23 -14.20
CA TRP A 41 0.49 -0.62 -15.28
C TRP A 41 1.33 -1.90 -14.97
N CYS A 42 1.40 -2.27 -13.68
CA CYS A 42 2.15 -3.41 -13.18
C CYS A 42 1.25 -4.67 -13.14
N PRO A 43 1.45 -5.67 -14.03
CA PRO A 43 0.56 -6.83 -14.13
C PRO A 43 0.56 -7.68 -12.86
N ASP A 44 1.73 -7.90 -12.24
CA ASP A 44 1.88 -8.63 -10.99
C ASP A 44 1.13 -7.94 -9.84
N CYS A 45 1.20 -6.60 -9.78
CA CYS A 45 0.52 -5.81 -8.76
C CYS A 45 -1.01 -5.94 -8.89
N VAL A 46 -1.53 -5.93 -10.13
CA VAL A 46 -2.95 -6.15 -10.42
C VAL A 46 -3.38 -7.57 -10.03
N ALA A 47 -2.58 -8.58 -10.41
CA ALA A 47 -2.86 -9.98 -10.08
C ALA A 47 -2.81 -10.25 -8.56
N ALA A 48 -1.90 -9.60 -7.83
CA ALA A 48 -1.72 -9.78 -6.39
C ALA A 48 -2.80 -9.08 -5.55
N LYS A 49 -3.37 -7.96 -6.02
CA LYS A 49 -4.35 -7.14 -5.31
C LYS A 49 -5.48 -7.94 -4.62
N PRO A 50 -6.22 -8.84 -5.29
CA PRO A 50 -7.30 -9.59 -4.64
C PRO A 50 -6.80 -10.47 -3.48
N PHE A 51 -5.63 -11.08 -3.60
CA PHE A 51 -5.06 -11.94 -2.56
C PHE A 51 -4.59 -11.13 -1.35
N ILE A 52 -4.01 -9.95 -1.58
CA ILE A 52 -3.62 -9.03 -0.51
C ILE A 52 -4.88 -8.54 0.23
N GLN A 53 -5.92 -8.14 -0.49
CA GLN A 53 -7.18 -7.69 0.10
C GLN A 53 -7.85 -8.80 0.94
N GLU A 54 -7.77 -10.05 0.50
CA GLU A 54 -8.26 -11.19 1.29
C GLU A 54 -7.42 -11.40 2.56
N ALA A 55 -6.09 -11.34 2.46
CA ALA A 55 -5.19 -11.50 3.60
C ALA A 55 -5.41 -10.42 4.67
N LEU A 56 -5.72 -9.18 4.26
CA LEU A 56 -5.98 -8.06 5.19
C LEU A 56 -7.21 -8.29 6.08
N LYS A 57 -8.19 -9.10 5.64
CA LYS A 57 -9.34 -9.48 6.48
C LYS A 57 -8.94 -10.29 7.70
N SER A 58 -7.79 -10.97 7.63
CA SER A 58 -7.22 -11.78 8.70
C SER A 58 -6.08 -11.06 9.45
N ALA A 59 -5.80 -9.80 9.11
CA ALA A 59 -4.73 -9.05 9.72
C ALA A 59 -5.04 -8.71 11.18
N ARG A 60 -3.99 -8.65 12.01
CA ARG A 60 -4.10 -8.22 13.41
C ARG A 60 -4.63 -6.80 13.48
N GLU A 61 -5.42 -6.52 14.52
CA GLU A 61 -6.05 -5.19 14.69
C GLU A 61 -5.04 -4.07 14.96
N ASP A 62 -3.86 -4.40 15.50
CA ASP A 62 -2.78 -3.45 15.77
C ASP A 62 -1.84 -3.25 14.57
N ALA A 63 -2.09 -3.91 13.44
CA ALA A 63 -1.26 -3.74 12.24
C ALA A 63 -1.62 -2.46 11.48
N THR A 64 -0.61 -1.85 10.85
CA THR A 64 -0.78 -0.77 9.87
C THR A 64 -0.38 -1.28 8.49
N PHE A 65 -1.23 -1.07 7.50
CA PHE A 65 -0.97 -1.41 6.11
C PHE A 65 -0.85 -0.14 5.27
N ILE A 66 0.33 0.09 4.68
CA ILE A 66 0.60 1.25 3.82
C ILE A 66 0.65 0.80 2.38
N THR A 67 -0.22 1.34 1.52
CA THR A 67 -0.08 1.24 0.06
C THR A 67 0.61 2.49 -0.46
N CYS A 68 1.74 2.30 -1.14
CA CYS A 68 2.52 3.35 -1.77
C CYS A 68 2.54 3.17 -3.29
N GLU A 69 1.90 4.07 -4.01
CA GLU A 69 2.01 4.16 -5.47
C GLU A 69 3.37 4.77 -5.83
N VAL A 70 4.24 3.99 -6.49
CA VAL A 70 5.64 4.39 -6.75
C VAL A 70 5.80 5.31 -7.96
N GLY A 71 4.72 5.60 -8.68
CA GLY A 71 4.74 6.36 -9.92
C GLY A 71 4.49 5.49 -11.16
N ASP A 72 4.64 6.12 -12.31
CA ASP A 72 4.43 5.51 -13.62
C ASP A 72 5.59 4.59 -14.00
N ARG A 73 5.33 3.67 -14.93
CA ARG A 73 6.37 2.81 -15.49
C ARG A 73 7.39 3.67 -16.25
N ALA A 74 8.67 3.56 -15.89
CA ALA A 74 9.75 4.16 -16.69
C ALA A 74 9.68 3.61 -18.13
N LEU A 75 9.71 4.51 -19.10
CA LEU A 75 9.68 4.23 -20.54
C LEU A 75 10.99 3.62 -21.02
#